data_AF-A0A7M5U0G7-F1
#
_entry.id   AF-A0A7M5U0G7-F1
#
_cell.length_a   1.000
_cell.length_b   1.000
_cell.length_c   1.000
_cell.angle_alpha   90.00
_cell.angle_beta   90.00
_cell.angle_gamma   90.00
#
_symmetry.space_group_name_H-M   'P 1'
#
loop_
_entity.id
_entity.type
_entity.pdbx_description
1 polymer ?
#
loop_
_entity_poly.entity_id
_entity_poly.type
_entity_poly.pdbx_seq_one_letter_code
_entity_poly.pdbx_strand_id
1 'polypeptide(L)'
;MMAKFIFELNFFACFILFVKCNTELLNEEWINNEESHKILHRSRRSLEEQFFEEQNKTYTCDTSILPQPTAEYPVVLFEGINYNNCSANGKHRRLRTQVFEKWSENLSGPNRARKHKWNSMLMLPGANLTFRACCPSGNNYLSTVDNWNNTANLHYSVLTQDDLKGPTGIWYERWLHWVMSFYIRVDDPVDTTSLPSTCGDNGACYYGQCGLTGKCECADGYSGVDCGTAPTNDSYPTEKKPLVLFKDVDYTGTYLPVNPDDFKRFAYNQRSAREMEYKSMRVLHNRTMMFARNIIYTQKFTPGDDIPDMAEFMIANPNVADGIWYNYDPHYEVDFHVKVEMSGACFNCSETNGVCYTGSCLCKTGFTGDYCDDPV
;
A
#
# COMPACT_ATOMS: atom_id res chain seq x y z
N MET A 1 3.94 35.82 -67.88
CA MET A 1 2.97 36.46 -66.97
C MET A 1 2.02 35.45 -66.31
N MET A 2 1.65 34.35 -66.98
CA MET A 2 0.76 33.29 -66.42
C MET A 2 1.37 32.46 -65.26
N ALA A 3 2.69 32.23 -65.24
CA ALA A 3 3.33 31.41 -64.20
C ALA A 3 3.41 32.08 -62.81
N LYS A 4 3.36 33.42 -62.74
CA LYS A 4 3.40 34.17 -61.47
C LYS A 4 2.06 34.12 -60.73
N PHE A 5 0.96 34.00 -61.49
CA PHE A 5 -0.40 33.97 -60.94
C PHE A 5 -0.76 32.62 -60.28
N ILE A 6 -0.19 31.52 -60.79
CA ILE A 6 -0.41 30.16 -60.23
C ILE A 6 0.35 29.96 -58.90
N PHE A 7 1.48 30.65 -58.71
CA PHE A 7 2.27 30.55 -57.48
C PHE A 7 1.60 31.29 -56.31
N GLU A 8 0.99 32.46 -56.57
CA GLU A 8 0.27 33.23 -55.54
C GLU A 8 -1.04 32.56 -55.11
N LEU A 9 -1.75 31.90 -56.04
CA LEU A 9 -2.97 31.14 -55.72
C LEU A 9 -2.71 29.92 -54.83
N ASN A 10 -1.62 29.18 -55.07
CA ASN A 10 -1.24 28.03 -54.23
C ASN A 10 -0.76 28.46 -52.84
N PHE A 11 -0.07 29.60 -52.73
CA PHE A 11 0.36 30.12 -51.43
C PHE A 11 -0.82 30.58 -50.57
N PHE A 12 -1.82 31.21 -51.19
CA PHE A 12 -3.05 31.62 -50.50
C PHE A 12 -3.89 30.42 -50.04
N ALA A 13 -3.98 29.36 -50.85
CA ALA A 13 -4.70 28.14 -50.48
C ALA A 13 -4.03 27.40 -49.29
N CYS A 14 -2.68 27.32 -49.28
CA CYS A 14 -1.94 26.78 -48.14
C CYS A 14 -2.10 27.62 -46.87
N PHE A 15 -2.11 28.95 -46.99
CA PHE A 15 -2.27 29.84 -45.84
C PHE A 15 -3.68 29.72 -45.22
N ILE A 16 -4.72 29.60 -46.05
CA ILE A 16 -6.11 29.38 -45.58
C ILE A 16 -6.25 28.01 -44.90
N LEU A 17 -5.62 26.96 -45.43
CA LEU A 17 -5.60 25.63 -44.79
C LEU A 17 -4.85 25.63 -43.46
N PHE A 18 -3.72 26.36 -43.36
CA PHE A 18 -2.95 26.48 -42.12
C PHE A 18 -3.69 27.27 -41.03
N VAL A 19 -4.41 28.33 -41.42
CA VAL A 19 -5.27 29.10 -40.49
C VAL A 19 -6.46 28.25 -40.04
N LYS A 20 -7.14 27.52 -40.94
CA LYS A 20 -8.24 26.62 -40.58
C LYS A 20 -7.82 25.52 -39.61
N CYS A 21 -6.69 24.86 -39.88
CA CYS A 21 -6.17 23.78 -39.04
C CYS A 21 -5.80 24.27 -37.63
N ASN A 22 -5.19 25.45 -37.51
CA ASN A 22 -4.90 26.05 -36.21
C ASN A 22 -6.15 26.50 -35.45
N THR A 23 -7.19 27.01 -36.13
CA THR A 23 -8.46 27.35 -35.47
C THR A 23 -9.26 26.13 -35.02
N GLU A 24 -9.16 24.99 -35.73
CA GLU A 24 -9.80 23.73 -35.32
C GLU A 24 -9.08 23.12 -34.11
N LEU A 25 -7.74 23.12 -34.09
CA LEU A 25 -6.95 22.69 -32.94
C LEU A 25 -7.19 23.56 -31.69
N LEU A 26 -7.24 24.88 -31.85
CA LEU A 26 -7.54 25.79 -30.74
C LEU A 26 -8.98 25.62 -30.23
N ASN A 27 -9.95 25.33 -31.11
CA ASN A 27 -11.33 25.06 -30.69
C ASN A 27 -11.46 23.73 -29.95
N GLU A 28 -10.77 22.66 -30.38
CA GLU A 28 -10.76 21.39 -29.66
C GLU A 28 -10.12 21.52 -28.27
N GLU A 29 -9.03 22.27 -28.15
CA GLU A 29 -8.37 22.54 -26.87
C GLU A 29 -9.27 23.35 -25.93
N TRP A 30 -10.01 24.33 -26.46
CA TRP A 30 -10.96 25.13 -25.69
C TRP A 30 -12.20 24.33 -25.25
N ILE A 31 -12.76 23.50 -26.13
CA ILE A 31 -13.91 22.63 -25.83
C ILE A 31 -13.52 21.59 -24.78
N ASN A 32 -12.35 20.97 -24.90
CA ASN A 32 -11.83 20.03 -23.90
C ASN A 32 -11.61 20.70 -22.54
N ASN A 33 -11.16 21.95 -22.54
CA ASN A 33 -10.97 22.73 -21.31
C ASN A 33 -12.33 23.10 -20.68
N GLU A 34 -13.31 23.50 -21.48
CA GLU A 34 -14.65 23.85 -20.99
C GLU A 34 -15.43 22.62 -20.46
N GLU A 35 -15.33 21.47 -21.12
CA GLU A 35 -15.87 20.20 -20.60
C GLU A 35 -15.15 19.75 -19.33
N SER A 36 -13.81 19.87 -19.27
CA SER A 36 -13.04 19.58 -18.06
C SER A 36 -13.47 20.46 -16.90
N HIS A 37 -13.71 21.75 -17.14
CA HIS A 37 -14.22 22.70 -16.14
C HIS A 37 -15.66 22.40 -15.71
N LYS A 38 -16.54 22.01 -16.65
CA LYS A 38 -17.93 21.61 -16.33
C LYS A 38 -17.98 20.31 -15.52
N ILE A 39 -17.11 19.34 -15.84
CA ILE A 39 -16.92 18.12 -15.04
C ILE A 39 -16.39 18.49 -13.65
N LEU A 40 -15.39 19.37 -13.57
CA LEU A 40 -14.86 19.93 -12.31
C LEU A 40 -15.96 20.53 -11.44
N HIS A 41 -16.83 21.35 -12.02
CA HIS A 41 -17.95 21.95 -11.31
C HIS A 41 -18.99 20.93 -10.85
N ARG A 42 -19.31 19.91 -11.66
CA ARG A 42 -20.26 18.84 -11.28
C ARG A 42 -19.70 17.93 -10.20
N SER A 43 -18.43 17.55 -10.29
CA SER A 43 -17.74 16.79 -9.25
C SER A 43 -17.66 17.59 -7.96
N ARG A 44 -17.34 18.88 -8.04
CA ARG A 44 -17.31 19.77 -6.87
C ARG A 44 -18.69 19.92 -6.23
N ARG A 45 -19.76 20.07 -7.02
CA ARG A 45 -21.13 20.20 -6.50
C ARG A 45 -21.66 18.91 -5.87
N SER A 46 -21.38 17.77 -6.48
CA SER A 46 -21.70 16.45 -5.92
C SER A 46 -20.94 16.21 -4.60
N LEU A 47 -19.67 16.60 -4.54
CA LEU A 47 -18.87 16.57 -3.31
C LEU A 47 -19.38 17.57 -2.25
N GLU A 48 -19.83 18.77 -2.65
CA GLU A 48 -20.42 19.78 -1.76
C GLU A 48 -21.82 19.34 -1.23
N GLU A 49 -22.62 18.62 -2.01
CA GLU A 49 -23.92 18.07 -1.56
C GLU A 49 -23.72 16.90 -0.58
N GLN A 50 -22.76 15.99 -0.84
CA GLN A 50 -22.35 14.95 0.12
C GLN A 50 -21.72 15.54 1.39
N PHE A 51 -20.99 16.65 1.25
CA PHE A 51 -20.36 17.39 2.35
C PHE A 51 -21.36 17.88 3.41
N PHE A 52 -22.56 18.34 3.01
CA PHE A 52 -23.57 18.81 3.97
C PHE A 52 -24.32 17.66 4.69
N GLU A 53 -24.46 16.49 4.07
CA GLU A 53 -25.11 15.34 4.71
C GLU A 53 -24.18 14.59 5.68
N GLU A 54 -22.88 14.52 5.41
CA GLU A 54 -21.92 13.76 6.23
C GLU A 54 -21.40 14.53 7.45
N GLN A 55 -21.28 15.87 7.39
CA GLN A 55 -20.81 16.69 8.53
C GLN A 55 -21.81 16.75 9.70
N ASN A 56 -23.10 16.52 9.44
CA ASN A 56 -24.16 16.59 10.46
C ASN A 56 -24.39 15.28 11.22
N LYS A 57 -23.62 14.22 10.94
CA LYS A 57 -23.63 13.01 11.74
C LYS A 57 -22.59 13.13 12.86
N THR A 58 -23.05 13.36 14.08
CA THR A 58 -22.22 13.15 15.28
C THR A 58 -21.94 11.65 15.43
N TYR A 59 -20.75 11.23 15.06
CA TYR A 59 -20.32 9.84 15.19
C TYR A 59 -19.81 9.58 16.62
N THR A 60 -20.55 8.78 17.39
CA THR A 60 -20.19 8.38 18.77
C THR A 60 -19.52 7.01 18.73
N CYS A 61 -18.28 6.98 18.27
CA CYS A 61 -17.49 5.77 18.17
C CYS A 61 -16.43 5.74 19.27
N ASP A 62 -16.42 4.70 20.11
CA ASP A 62 -15.29 4.46 21.02
C ASP A 62 -14.13 3.91 20.19
N THR A 63 -13.18 4.78 19.84
CA THR A 63 -12.03 4.37 19.02
C THR A 63 -11.08 3.44 19.78
N SER A 64 -11.22 3.27 21.10
CA SER A 64 -10.32 2.43 21.92
C SER A 64 -10.53 0.91 21.76
N ILE A 65 -11.62 0.51 21.09
CA ILE A 65 -11.92 -0.90 20.78
C ILE A 65 -11.47 -1.29 19.37
N LEU A 66 -11.07 -0.33 18.55
CA LEU A 66 -10.58 -0.56 17.20
C LEU A 66 -9.14 -1.06 17.23
N PRO A 67 -8.66 -1.74 16.16
CA PRO A 67 -7.24 -1.96 15.96
C PRO A 67 -6.48 -0.64 16.04
N GLN A 68 -5.52 -0.55 16.95
CA GLN A 68 -4.75 0.67 17.18
C GLN A 68 -3.44 0.71 16.37
N PRO A 69 -2.96 1.91 16.02
CA PRO A 69 -1.60 2.10 15.57
C PRO A 69 -0.57 1.62 16.61
N THR A 70 0.55 1.07 16.12
CA THR A 70 1.68 0.62 16.93
C THR A 70 2.99 1.21 16.38
N ALA A 71 4.12 1.02 17.08
CA ALA A 71 5.41 1.50 16.61
C ALA A 71 5.80 0.90 15.25
N GLU A 72 5.45 -0.37 15.06
CA GLU A 72 5.71 -1.13 13.84
C GLU A 72 4.70 -0.87 12.72
N TYR A 73 3.45 -0.59 13.11
CA TYR A 73 2.36 -0.26 12.20
C TYR A 73 1.75 1.09 12.58
N PRO A 74 2.43 2.21 12.23
CA PRO A 74 2.00 3.54 12.66
C PRO A 74 0.67 4.03 12.11
N VAL A 75 0.13 3.34 11.10
CA VAL A 75 -1.14 3.66 10.47
C VAL A 75 -2.00 2.41 10.37
N VAL A 76 -3.28 2.57 10.69
CA VAL A 76 -4.33 1.59 10.45
C VAL A 76 -5.35 2.20 9.49
N LEU A 77 -5.44 1.63 8.29
CA LEU A 77 -6.43 1.95 7.28
C LEU A 77 -7.67 1.09 7.44
N PHE A 78 -8.85 1.66 7.22
CA PHE A 78 -10.13 0.97 7.31
C PHE A 78 -10.89 1.08 6.00
N GLU A 79 -11.51 -0.02 5.57
CA GLU A 79 -12.22 -0.08 4.29
C GLU A 79 -13.44 0.84 4.27
N GLY A 80 -14.10 1.07 5.41
CA GLY A 80 -15.27 1.91 5.54
C GLY A 80 -14.96 3.32 6.03
N ILE A 81 -15.90 4.25 5.81
CA ILE A 81 -15.87 5.57 6.46
C ILE A 81 -16.08 5.42 7.97
N ASN A 82 -15.61 6.41 8.71
CA ASN A 82 -15.69 6.51 10.16
C ASN A 82 -15.27 5.22 10.88
N TYR A 83 -14.10 4.69 10.49
CA TYR A 83 -13.45 3.53 11.11
C TYR A 83 -14.33 2.28 11.11
N ASN A 84 -15.00 2.02 9.97
CA ASN A 84 -16.00 0.96 9.79
C ASN A 84 -17.24 1.09 10.69
N ASN A 85 -17.48 2.27 11.29
CA ASN A 85 -18.50 2.53 12.31
C ASN A 85 -18.47 1.52 13.50
N CYS A 86 -17.24 1.16 13.94
CA CYS A 86 -16.95 0.48 15.23
C CYS A 86 -17.07 -1.06 15.31
N SER A 87 -16.59 -1.75 14.28
CA SER A 87 -17.03 -3.08 13.84
C SER A 87 -16.79 -4.32 14.73
N ALA A 88 -17.63 -5.35 14.53
CA ALA A 88 -17.26 -6.77 14.76
C ALA A 88 -16.62 -7.46 13.52
N ASN A 89 -16.81 -6.94 12.29
CA ASN A 89 -16.37 -7.58 11.03
C ASN A 89 -15.74 -6.62 9.99
N GLY A 90 -15.26 -5.45 10.40
CA GLY A 90 -14.69 -4.46 9.49
C GLY A 90 -13.30 -4.86 8.98
N LYS A 91 -13.06 -4.74 7.68
CA LYS A 91 -11.72 -4.94 7.12
C LYS A 91 -10.83 -3.74 7.41
N HIS A 92 -9.59 -4.03 7.77
CA HIS A 92 -8.56 -3.04 8.01
C HIS A 92 -7.23 -3.51 7.43
N ARG A 93 -6.32 -2.58 7.23
CA ARG A 93 -4.93 -2.82 6.84
C ARG A 93 -4.02 -1.99 7.71
N ARG A 94 -3.04 -2.64 8.32
CA ARG A 94 -1.97 -1.98 9.05
C ARG A 94 -0.82 -1.67 8.10
N LEU A 95 -0.31 -0.46 8.17
CA LEU A 95 0.78 0.01 7.32
C LEU A 95 2.05 0.18 8.13
N ARG A 96 3.12 -0.45 7.65
CA ARG A 96 4.48 -0.19 8.10
C ARG A 96 5.03 1.09 7.47
N THR A 97 6.08 1.64 8.07
CA THR A 97 6.80 2.77 7.49
C THR A 97 7.47 2.37 6.17
N GLN A 98 7.66 3.36 5.29
CA GLN A 98 8.30 3.22 3.99
C GLN A 98 7.62 2.27 2.98
N VAL A 99 6.43 1.74 3.29
CA VAL A 99 5.63 0.91 2.37
C VAL A 99 4.48 1.70 1.79
N PHE A 100 4.44 1.81 0.46
CA PHE A 100 3.27 2.33 -0.24
C PHE A 100 2.17 1.26 -0.32
N GLU A 101 0.98 1.64 0.12
CA GLU A 101 -0.27 0.90 -0.07
C GLU A 101 -1.19 1.69 -1.00
N LYS A 102 -1.82 1.00 -1.95
CA LYS A 102 -2.85 1.63 -2.79
C LYS A 102 -4.11 1.86 -1.98
N TRP A 103 -4.60 3.09 -1.99
CA TRP A 103 -5.82 3.45 -1.27
C TRP A 103 -6.96 3.89 -2.19
N SER A 104 -6.64 4.35 -3.40
CA SER A 104 -7.64 4.79 -4.38
C SER A 104 -7.15 4.58 -5.82
N GLU A 105 -8.08 4.46 -6.76
CA GLU A 105 -7.79 4.45 -8.19
C GLU A 105 -8.92 5.12 -8.99
N ASN A 106 -8.56 5.69 -10.14
CA ASN A 106 -9.50 6.11 -11.16
C ASN A 106 -9.56 5.03 -12.26
N LEU A 107 -10.77 4.57 -12.57
CA LEU A 107 -11.00 3.54 -13.58
C LEU A 107 -11.31 4.17 -14.94
N SER A 108 -10.68 3.66 -16.00
CA SER A 108 -11.09 3.94 -17.39
C SER A 108 -12.40 3.23 -17.72
N GLY A 109 -13.24 3.88 -18.50
CA GLY A 109 -14.45 3.28 -19.06
C GLY A 109 -15.49 4.32 -19.43
N PRO A 110 -16.63 3.89 -20.01
CA PRO A 110 -17.75 4.78 -20.33
C PRO A 110 -18.31 5.46 -19.07
N ASN A 111 -18.23 4.79 -17.92
CA ASN A 111 -18.56 5.34 -16.62
C ASN A 111 -17.27 5.58 -15.84
N ARG A 112 -16.56 6.64 -16.21
CA ARG A 112 -15.42 7.17 -15.45
C ARG A 112 -15.78 7.21 -13.96
N ALA A 113 -15.14 6.36 -13.18
CA ALA A 113 -15.44 6.18 -11.76
C ALA A 113 -14.15 6.21 -10.94
N ARG A 114 -14.28 6.60 -9.68
CA ARG A 114 -13.22 6.49 -8.68
C ARG A 114 -13.57 5.36 -7.73
N LYS A 115 -12.61 4.47 -7.49
CA LYS A 115 -12.75 3.37 -6.55
C LYS A 115 -11.81 3.59 -5.38
N HIS A 116 -12.38 3.52 -4.20
CA HIS A 116 -11.68 3.73 -2.94
C HIS A 116 -11.60 2.40 -2.20
N LYS A 117 -10.38 1.98 -1.85
CA LYS A 117 -10.12 0.76 -1.08
C LYS A 117 -10.12 1.05 0.42
N TRP A 118 -9.54 2.19 0.81
CA TRP A 118 -9.42 2.61 2.20
C TRP A 118 -10.07 3.99 2.37
N ASN A 119 -11.01 4.08 3.31
CA ASN A 119 -11.91 5.21 3.47
C ASN A 119 -11.68 6.00 4.77
N SER A 120 -11.04 5.40 5.78
CA SER A 120 -10.67 6.09 7.03
C SER A 120 -9.38 5.54 7.61
N MET A 121 -8.79 6.27 8.56
CA MET A 121 -7.42 6.01 9.04
C MET A 121 -7.22 6.47 10.49
N LEU A 122 -6.67 5.58 11.32
CA LEU A 122 -6.05 5.92 12.60
C LEU A 122 -4.53 5.91 12.43
N MET A 123 -3.84 6.78 13.17
CA MET A 123 -2.39 6.87 13.09
C MET A 123 -1.75 7.32 14.41
N LEU A 124 -0.44 7.07 14.53
CA LEU A 124 0.34 7.64 15.61
C LEU A 124 0.41 9.17 15.51
N PRO A 125 0.32 9.89 16.64
CA PRO A 125 0.49 11.34 16.66
C PRO A 125 1.82 11.75 16.01
N GLY A 126 1.80 12.80 15.18
CA GLY A 126 3.01 13.35 14.56
C GLY A 126 3.59 12.52 13.41
N ALA A 127 2.95 11.43 12.99
CA ALA A 127 3.40 10.70 11.81
C ALA A 127 3.17 11.51 10.52
N ASN A 128 4.16 11.45 9.62
CA ASN A 128 4.11 12.10 8.32
C ASN A 128 3.63 11.13 7.26
N LEU A 129 2.81 11.61 6.32
CA LEU A 129 2.26 10.79 5.25
C LEU A 129 2.74 11.30 3.89
N THR A 130 3.33 10.40 3.12
CA THR A 130 3.63 10.64 1.71
C THR A 130 2.54 10.03 0.84
N PHE A 131 1.92 10.87 0.01
CA PHE A 131 0.98 10.49 -1.01
C PHE A 131 1.68 10.40 -2.36
N ARG A 132 1.31 9.39 -3.14
CA ARG A 132 1.81 9.21 -4.50
C ARG A 132 0.67 9.04 -5.48
N ALA A 133 0.69 9.80 -6.57
CA ALA A 133 -0.07 9.46 -7.76
C ALA A 133 0.85 8.89 -8.84
N CYS A 134 0.47 7.76 -9.39
CA CYS A 134 1.20 7.10 -10.46
C CYS A 134 0.28 6.91 -11.67
N CYS A 135 0.79 7.27 -12.85
CA CYS A 135 0.12 7.04 -14.12
C CYS A 135 0.71 5.80 -14.83
N PRO A 136 -0.09 5.08 -15.65
CA PRO A 136 0.42 4.03 -16.55
C PRO A 136 1.55 4.49 -17.48
N SER A 137 1.69 5.81 -17.70
CA SER A 137 2.74 6.44 -18.51
C SER A 137 4.09 6.62 -17.80
N GLY A 138 4.22 6.24 -16.53
CA GLY A 138 5.47 6.31 -15.77
C GLY A 138 5.71 7.64 -15.03
N ASN A 139 4.83 8.63 -15.19
CA ASN A 139 4.87 9.85 -14.38
C ASN A 139 4.44 9.54 -12.94
N ASN A 140 5.24 10.01 -11.98
CA ASN A 140 5.00 9.87 -10.56
C ASN A 140 5.05 11.24 -9.88
N TYR A 141 4.02 11.53 -9.08
CA TYR A 141 3.92 12.74 -8.28
C TYR A 141 3.89 12.36 -6.82
N LEU A 142 4.70 13.05 -6.00
CA LEU A 142 4.88 12.78 -4.57
C LEU A 142 4.67 14.06 -3.78
N SER A 143 3.93 13.95 -2.67
CA SER A 143 3.70 15.05 -1.75
C SER A 143 3.62 14.48 -0.36
N THR A 144 4.36 15.09 0.55
CA THR A 144 4.38 14.72 1.96
C THR A 144 3.58 15.76 2.72
N VAL A 145 2.72 15.29 3.62
CA VAL A 145 2.00 16.14 4.56
C VAL A 145 2.46 15.78 5.95
N ASP A 146 3.01 16.78 6.64
CA ASP A 146 3.52 16.61 7.99
C ASP A 146 2.38 16.62 9.03
N ASN A 147 2.56 15.86 10.11
CA ASN A 147 1.63 15.83 11.25
C ASN A 147 0.17 15.56 10.84
N TRP A 148 -0.06 14.55 10.00
CA TRP A 148 -1.42 14.18 9.62
C TRP A 148 -2.20 13.71 10.86
N ASN A 149 -3.52 13.96 10.86
CA ASN A 149 -4.41 13.62 11.97
C ASN A 149 -5.32 12.43 11.64
N ASN A 150 -5.76 11.72 12.68
CA ASN A 150 -6.80 10.69 12.56
C ASN A 150 -7.97 11.17 11.70
N THR A 151 -8.40 10.34 10.77
CA THR A 151 -9.31 10.75 9.71
C THR A 151 -10.46 9.76 9.54
N ALA A 152 -11.68 10.22 9.83
CA ALA A 152 -12.89 9.44 9.62
C ALA A 152 -13.32 9.37 8.14
N ASN A 153 -12.83 10.26 7.28
CA ASN A 153 -13.06 10.22 5.83
C ASN A 153 -11.79 10.67 5.08
N LEU A 154 -10.99 9.70 4.63
CA LEU A 154 -9.68 9.94 4.01
C LEU A 154 -9.78 10.73 2.71
N HIS A 155 -10.81 10.45 1.91
CA HIS A 155 -11.06 11.16 0.65
C HIS A 155 -11.30 12.63 0.88
N TYR A 156 -12.05 12.95 1.93
CA TYR A 156 -12.31 14.32 2.31
C TYR A 156 -11.06 15.02 2.85
N SER A 157 -10.33 14.40 3.77
CA SER A 157 -9.16 15.04 4.39
C SER A 157 -8.04 15.32 3.39
N VAL A 158 -7.89 14.51 2.33
CA VAL A 158 -6.96 14.81 1.23
C VAL A 158 -7.36 16.09 0.51
N LEU A 159 -8.66 16.35 0.33
CA LEU A 159 -9.15 17.58 -0.30
C LEU A 159 -9.03 18.82 0.59
N THR A 160 -8.71 18.68 1.88
CA THR A 160 -8.50 19.84 2.76
C THR A 160 -7.05 20.32 2.77
N GLN A 161 -6.09 19.47 2.37
CA GLN A 161 -4.66 19.82 2.36
C GLN A 161 -4.27 20.57 1.10
N ASP A 162 -3.62 21.72 1.26
CA ASP A 162 -3.19 22.57 0.14
C ASP A 162 -2.19 21.87 -0.78
N ASP A 163 -1.29 21.04 -0.24
CA ASP A 163 -0.29 20.29 -1.02
C ASP A 163 -0.89 19.15 -1.85
N LEU A 164 -2.11 18.69 -1.49
CA LEU A 164 -2.79 17.59 -2.16
C LEU A 164 -3.94 18.06 -3.06
N LYS A 165 -4.53 19.22 -2.77
CA LYS A 165 -5.69 19.80 -3.49
C LYS A 165 -5.27 20.91 -4.47
N GLY A 166 -6.17 21.28 -5.39
CA GLY A 166 -5.98 22.41 -6.30
C GLY A 166 -5.25 22.05 -7.60
N PRO A 167 -5.10 22.98 -8.56
CA PRO A 167 -4.67 22.68 -9.93
C PRO A 167 -3.25 22.10 -10.07
N THR A 168 -2.44 22.17 -9.00
CA THR A 168 -1.08 21.63 -8.86
C THR A 168 -1.00 20.52 -7.80
N GLY A 169 -2.11 20.15 -7.17
CA GLY A 169 -2.14 19.09 -6.17
C GLY A 169 -2.20 17.71 -6.82
N ILE A 170 -1.63 16.70 -6.16
CA ILE A 170 -1.54 15.32 -6.66
C ILE A 170 -2.90 14.73 -7.07
N TRP A 171 -3.99 15.21 -6.47
CA TRP A 171 -5.35 14.78 -6.78
C TRP A 171 -5.91 15.38 -8.09
N TYR A 172 -5.26 16.41 -8.63
CA TYR A 172 -5.78 17.30 -9.65
C TYR A 172 -4.77 17.70 -10.74
N GLU A 173 -3.48 17.39 -10.61
CA GLU A 173 -2.48 17.75 -11.62
C GLU A 173 -2.85 17.17 -12.99
N ARG A 174 -3.28 18.09 -13.87
CA ARG A 174 -3.46 17.99 -15.33
C ARG A 174 -3.80 16.57 -15.81
N TRP A 175 -5.11 16.29 -15.77
CA TRP A 175 -5.83 15.06 -16.10
C TRP A 175 -5.73 14.64 -17.58
N LEU A 176 -4.56 14.74 -18.20
CA LEU A 176 -4.34 14.24 -19.55
C LEU A 176 -4.57 12.71 -19.63
N HIS A 177 -4.55 12.00 -18.50
CA HIS A 177 -4.83 10.58 -18.38
C HIS A 177 -5.74 10.30 -17.18
N TRP A 178 -7.02 9.97 -17.42
CA TRP A 178 -8.00 9.69 -16.36
C TRP A 178 -7.61 8.47 -15.49
N VAL A 179 -6.86 7.52 -16.04
CA VAL A 179 -6.42 6.31 -15.31
C VAL A 179 -5.23 6.64 -14.43
N MET A 180 -5.45 6.64 -13.13
CA MET A 180 -4.44 6.95 -12.11
C MET A 180 -4.63 6.06 -10.88
N SER A 181 -3.52 5.62 -10.31
CA SER A 181 -3.50 4.93 -9.02
C SER A 181 -2.90 5.83 -7.95
N PHE A 182 -3.53 5.85 -6.77
CA PHE A 182 -3.12 6.66 -5.64
C PHE A 182 -2.68 5.76 -4.50
N TYR A 183 -1.50 6.07 -3.97
CA TYR A 183 -0.84 5.32 -2.91
C TYR A 183 -0.55 6.23 -1.73
N ILE A 184 -0.48 5.63 -0.56
CA ILE A 184 -0.16 6.29 0.71
C ILE A 184 0.94 5.50 1.42
N ARG A 185 1.83 6.21 2.10
CA ARG A 185 2.94 5.65 2.86
C ARG A 185 3.16 6.49 4.12
N VAL A 186 3.56 5.83 5.20
CA VAL A 186 4.05 6.51 6.41
C VAL A 186 5.56 6.66 6.35
N ASP A 187 6.06 7.85 6.67
CA ASP A 187 7.50 8.13 6.66
C ASP A 187 8.14 7.99 8.05
N ASP A 188 9.45 7.74 8.07
CA ASP A 188 10.28 7.76 9.28
C ASP A 188 10.92 9.14 9.52
N PRO A 189 11.29 9.46 10.78
CA PRO A 189 10.95 8.72 12.00
C PRO A 189 9.51 9.00 12.44
N VAL A 190 8.88 8.01 13.05
CA VAL A 190 7.57 8.17 13.69
C VAL A 190 7.75 8.40 15.19
N ASP A 191 6.99 9.35 15.75
CA ASP A 191 6.95 9.57 17.20
C ASP A 191 6.24 8.38 17.89
N THR A 192 7.01 7.67 18.70
CA THR A 192 6.53 6.51 19.48
C THR A 192 6.47 6.81 20.97
N THR A 193 6.72 8.06 21.40
CA THR A 193 6.75 8.45 22.82
C THR A 193 5.41 8.30 23.54
N SER A 194 4.31 8.34 22.78
CA SER A 194 2.96 8.13 23.31
C SER A 194 2.59 6.65 23.48
N LEU A 195 3.42 5.72 23.01
CA LEU A 195 3.14 4.29 23.11
C LEU A 195 3.54 3.74 24.49
N PRO A 196 2.69 2.92 25.11
CA PRO A 196 3.06 2.20 26.32
C PRO A 196 4.29 1.31 26.08
N SER A 197 5.20 1.26 27.05
CA SER A 197 6.39 0.39 26.99
C SER A 197 6.08 -1.09 27.21
N THR A 198 4.91 -1.41 27.76
CA THR A 198 4.41 -2.76 28.04
C THR A 198 2.90 -2.82 27.81
N CYS A 199 2.41 -3.88 27.18
CA CYS A 199 0.99 -4.18 27.00
C CYS A 199 0.67 -5.62 27.37
N GLY A 200 -0.62 -5.93 27.51
CA GLY A 200 -1.09 -7.28 27.82
C GLY A 200 -1.12 -7.58 29.32
N ASP A 201 -1.76 -8.69 29.68
CA ASP A 201 -1.95 -9.12 31.07
C ASP A 201 -0.62 -9.52 31.72
N ASN A 202 0.33 -10.01 30.92
CA ASN A 202 1.65 -10.43 31.36
C ASN A 202 2.76 -9.41 31.04
N GLY A 203 2.41 -8.21 30.56
CA GLY A 203 3.37 -7.18 30.15
C GLY A 203 4.18 -7.54 28.89
N ALA A 204 3.76 -8.56 28.14
CA ALA A 204 4.39 -9.02 26.91
C ALA A 204 3.35 -9.21 25.81
N CYS A 205 3.72 -8.86 24.58
CA CYS A 205 2.85 -8.90 23.40
C CYS A 205 3.57 -9.75 22.33
N TYR A 206 3.37 -11.07 22.36
CA TYR A 206 4.29 -12.04 21.74
C TYR A 206 4.33 -11.96 20.21
N TYR A 207 3.17 -12.09 19.55
CA TYR A 207 3.02 -11.93 18.10
C TYR A 207 2.28 -10.63 17.81
N GLY A 208 2.78 -9.50 18.30
CA GLY A 208 2.15 -8.19 18.13
C GLY A 208 2.93 -7.06 18.80
N GLN A 209 2.28 -5.91 18.98
CA GLN A 209 2.87 -4.75 19.66
C GLN A 209 1.85 -3.96 20.48
N CYS A 210 2.34 -3.08 21.37
CA CYS A 210 1.51 -2.15 22.12
C CYS A 210 0.83 -1.15 21.19
N GLY A 211 -0.50 -1.12 21.23
CA GLY A 211 -1.28 -0.03 20.68
C GLY A 211 -1.37 1.17 21.64
N LEU A 212 -1.86 2.30 21.14
CA LEU A 212 -2.08 3.53 21.94
C LEU A 212 -2.97 3.33 23.18
N THR A 213 -3.83 2.30 23.17
CA THR A 213 -4.75 1.98 24.27
C THR A 213 -4.12 1.09 25.34
N GLY A 214 -2.87 0.64 25.17
CA GLY A 214 -2.20 -0.32 26.06
C GLY A 214 -2.64 -1.77 25.84
N LYS A 215 -3.46 -2.06 24.84
CA LYS A 215 -3.80 -3.42 24.41
C LYS A 215 -2.74 -3.97 23.44
N CYS A 216 -2.61 -5.29 23.39
CA CYS A 216 -1.81 -5.96 22.38
C CYS A 216 -2.54 -5.96 21.03
N GLU A 217 -1.90 -5.39 20.01
CA GLU A 217 -2.38 -5.42 18.64
C GLU A 217 -1.71 -6.59 17.91
N CYS A 218 -2.38 -7.73 17.87
CA CYS A 218 -1.82 -8.99 17.35
C CYS A 218 -1.59 -8.93 15.85
N ALA A 219 -0.48 -9.47 15.36
CA ALA A 219 -0.24 -9.71 13.93
C ALA A 219 -1.38 -10.55 13.33
N ASP A 220 -1.58 -10.44 12.02
CA ASP A 220 -2.71 -11.10 11.34
C ASP A 220 -2.70 -12.62 11.58
N GLY A 221 -3.85 -13.16 12.00
CA GLY A 221 -4.02 -14.58 12.33
C GLY A 221 -3.67 -14.98 13.77
N TYR A 222 -2.99 -14.12 14.53
CA TYR A 222 -2.68 -14.34 15.94
C TYR A 222 -3.78 -13.74 16.84
N SER A 223 -3.93 -14.30 18.05
CA SER A 223 -5.00 -13.89 18.97
C SER A 223 -4.62 -14.08 20.45
N GLY A 224 -5.55 -13.72 21.33
CA GLY A 224 -5.37 -13.72 22.78
C GLY A 224 -4.98 -12.34 23.32
N VAL A 225 -5.13 -12.14 24.63
CA VAL A 225 -4.87 -10.85 25.27
C VAL A 225 -3.42 -10.39 25.07
N ASP A 226 -2.47 -11.34 25.09
CA ASP A 226 -1.04 -11.11 24.88
C ASP A 226 -0.56 -11.47 23.44
N CYS A 227 -1.49 -11.74 22.52
CA CYS A 227 -1.18 -12.26 21.19
C CYS A 227 -0.35 -13.55 21.20
N GLY A 228 -0.52 -14.41 22.22
CA GLY A 228 0.23 -15.66 22.38
C GLY A 228 -0.36 -16.86 21.65
N THR A 229 -1.58 -16.75 21.13
CA THR A 229 -2.26 -17.84 20.42
C THR A 229 -1.95 -17.77 18.94
N ALA A 230 -1.14 -18.72 18.47
CA ALA A 230 -0.81 -18.88 17.06
C ALA A 230 -1.98 -19.51 16.26
N PRO A 231 -2.12 -19.17 14.98
CA PRO A 231 -3.06 -19.84 14.09
C PRO A 231 -2.66 -21.32 13.89
N THR A 232 -3.65 -22.21 13.83
CA THR A 232 -3.43 -23.67 13.71
C THR A 232 -3.41 -24.18 12.26
N ASN A 233 -3.45 -23.29 11.27
CA ASN A 233 -3.50 -23.63 9.85
C ASN A 233 -2.15 -23.34 9.19
N ASP A 234 -1.64 -24.27 8.38
CA ASP A 234 -0.39 -24.16 7.61
C ASP A 234 -0.39 -23.03 6.56
N SER A 235 -1.52 -22.34 6.37
CA SER A 235 -1.59 -21.09 5.61
C SER A 235 -1.02 -19.87 6.36
N TYR A 236 -0.54 -20.03 7.59
CA TYR A 236 0.16 -18.99 8.33
C TYR A 236 1.63 -19.36 8.55
N PRO A 237 2.53 -18.36 8.51
CA PRO A 237 3.95 -18.60 8.67
C PRO A 237 4.28 -19.03 10.11
N THR A 238 5.31 -19.88 10.23
CA THR A 238 5.85 -20.36 11.51
C THR A 238 7.36 -20.13 11.56
N GLU A 239 7.98 -20.38 12.70
CA GLU A 239 9.42 -20.25 12.91
C GLU A 239 10.22 -21.15 11.93
N LYS A 240 9.71 -22.36 11.66
CA LYS A 240 10.29 -23.29 10.68
C LYS A 240 9.91 -22.97 9.23
N LYS A 241 8.76 -22.34 9.02
CA LYS A 241 8.23 -21.96 7.70
C LYS A 241 7.86 -20.47 7.68
N PRO A 242 8.85 -19.56 7.69
CA PRO A 242 8.60 -18.14 7.95
C PRO A 242 8.02 -17.38 6.76
N LEU A 243 7.77 -18.05 5.64
CA LEU A 243 7.17 -17.49 4.44
C LEU A 243 6.15 -18.48 3.89
N VAL A 244 4.96 -17.99 3.54
CA VAL A 244 3.92 -18.75 2.84
C VAL A 244 3.52 -18.01 1.58
N LEU A 245 3.64 -18.65 0.42
CA LEU A 245 3.26 -18.10 -0.88
C LEU A 245 1.90 -18.64 -1.34
N PHE A 246 1.08 -17.84 -2.00
CA PHE A 246 -0.28 -18.20 -2.43
C PHE A 246 -0.48 -17.99 -3.94
N LYS A 247 -1.21 -18.89 -4.59
CA LYS A 247 -1.46 -18.82 -6.04
C LYS A 247 -2.31 -17.62 -6.45
N ASP A 248 -3.18 -17.15 -5.56
CA ASP A 248 -4.07 -16.02 -5.83
C ASP A 248 -3.83 -14.86 -4.87
N VAL A 249 -4.47 -13.73 -5.15
CA VAL A 249 -4.41 -12.53 -4.32
C VAL A 249 -5.14 -12.73 -2.99
N ASP A 250 -4.90 -11.86 -2.03
CA ASP A 250 -5.57 -11.84 -0.71
C ASP A 250 -5.44 -13.17 0.05
N TYR A 251 -4.29 -13.86 -0.10
CA TYR A 251 -3.95 -15.11 0.59
C TYR A 251 -4.91 -16.27 0.26
N THR A 252 -5.40 -16.31 -0.98
CA THR A 252 -6.33 -17.35 -1.46
C THR A 252 -5.68 -18.33 -2.43
N GLY A 253 -6.36 -19.44 -2.72
CA GLY A 253 -5.86 -20.50 -3.61
C GLY A 253 -4.95 -21.50 -2.91
N THR A 254 -4.22 -22.30 -3.69
CA THR A 254 -3.22 -23.22 -3.13
C THR A 254 -2.01 -22.45 -2.62
N TYR A 255 -1.40 -22.94 -1.54
CA TYR A 255 -0.30 -22.27 -0.86
C TYR A 255 0.95 -23.17 -0.75
N LEU A 256 2.10 -22.53 -0.58
CA LEU A 256 3.41 -23.16 -0.41
C LEU A 256 4.12 -22.58 0.81
N PRO A 257 4.27 -23.33 1.91
CA PRO A 257 5.15 -22.98 3.02
C PRO A 257 6.62 -23.15 2.62
N VAL A 258 7.43 -22.13 2.89
CA VAL A 258 8.83 -22.02 2.43
C VAL A 258 9.78 -22.10 3.61
N ASN A 259 10.90 -22.84 3.45
CA ASN A 259 11.96 -22.90 4.45
C ASN A 259 12.69 -21.55 4.58
N PRO A 260 13.26 -21.21 5.74
CA PRO A 260 14.16 -20.08 5.84
C PRO A 260 15.34 -20.24 4.88
N ASP A 261 15.83 -19.11 4.36
CA ASP A 261 16.92 -18.99 3.39
C ASP A 261 16.76 -19.70 2.03
N ASP A 262 15.61 -20.33 1.77
CA ASP A 262 15.29 -20.98 0.50
C ASP A 262 14.62 -19.98 -0.46
N PHE A 263 15.31 -19.65 -1.56
CA PHE A 263 14.73 -18.80 -2.60
C PHE A 263 13.62 -19.54 -3.34
N LYS A 264 12.43 -18.95 -3.33
CA LYS A 264 11.30 -19.42 -4.14
C LYS A 264 10.95 -18.43 -5.22
N ARG A 265 10.83 -18.95 -6.44
CA ARG A 265 10.37 -18.18 -7.58
C ARG A 265 8.89 -17.87 -7.41
N PHE A 266 8.53 -16.61 -7.61
CA PHE A 266 7.13 -16.15 -7.54
C PHE A 266 6.63 -15.55 -8.85
N ALA A 267 7.53 -15.13 -9.73
CA ALA A 267 7.20 -14.67 -11.06
C ALA A 267 8.33 -14.98 -12.04
N TYR A 268 8.01 -15.03 -13.32
CA TYR A 268 8.98 -15.17 -14.40
C TYR A 268 8.48 -14.46 -15.66
N ASN A 269 9.40 -14.21 -16.60
CA ASN A 269 9.05 -13.67 -17.91
C ASN A 269 8.87 -14.81 -18.91
N GLN A 270 7.69 -14.93 -19.51
CA GLN A 270 7.41 -15.85 -20.60
C GLN A 270 6.86 -15.07 -21.79
N ARG A 271 7.57 -15.15 -22.94
CA ARG A 271 7.13 -14.55 -24.22
C ARG A 271 6.77 -13.06 -24.12
N SER A 272 7.63 -12.28 -23.47
CA SER A 272 7.42 -10.84 -23.28
C SER A 272 6.24 -10.48 -22.35
N ALA A 273 5.77 -11.44 -21.55
CA ALA A 273 4.75 -11.22 -20.55
C ALA A 273 5.21 -11.78 -19.20
N ARG A 274 5.02 -11.02 -18.13
CA ARG A 274 5.25 -11.51 -16.77
C ARG A 274 4.14 -12.49 -16.40
N GLU A 275 4.53 -13.69 -16.04
CA GLU A 275 3.66 -14.69 -15.44
C GLU A 275 3.94 -14.74 -13.93
N MET A 276 2.86 -14.71 -13.14
CA MET A 276 2.94 -14.78 -11.68
C MET A 276 2.66 -16.21 -11.26
N GLU A 277 3.66 -16.88 -10.70
CA GLU A 277 3.49 -18.22 -10.12
C GLU A 277 2.77 -18.13 -8.76
N TYR A 278 3.03 -17.07 -7.98
CA TYR A 278 2.36 -16.74 -6.74
C TYR A 278 2.00 -15.25 -6.74
N LYS A 279 0.82 -14.90 -6.23
CA LYS A 279 0.27 -13.53 -6.31
C LYS A 279 0.13 -12.84 -4.96
N SER A 280 0.22 -13.58 -3.86
CA SER A 280 0.24 -13.01 -2.51
C SER A 280 1.12 -13.86 -1.58
N MET A 281 1.52 -13.29 -0.45
CA MET A 281 2.36 -13.98 0.52
C MET A 281 2.19 -13.48 1.94
N ARG A 282 2.39 -14.39 2.90
CA ARG A 282 2.48 -14.07 4.33
C ARG A 282 3.87 -14.32 4.85
N VAL A 283 4.32 -13.46 5.75
CA VAL A 283 5.68 -13.46 6.27
C VAL A 283 5.59 -13.46 7.79
N LEU A 284 6.38 -14.32 8.42
CA LEU A 284 6.45 -14.33 9.87
C LEU A 284 6.83 -12.94 10.35
N HIS A 285 6.04 -12.43 11.28
CA HIS A 285 6.13 -11.09 11.85
C HIS A 285 7.59 -10.69 12.15
N ASN A 286 7.99 -9.48 11.72
CA ASN A 286 9.32 -8.91 11.92
C ASN A 286 10.51 -9.67 11.28
N ARG A 287 10.27 -10.53 10.28
CA ARG A 287 11.36 -11.15 9.53
C ARG A 287 11.81 -10.33 8.32
N THR A 288 13.11 -10.33 8.06
CA THR A 288 13.67 -9.72 6.85
C THR A 288 13.33 -10.56 5.62
N MET A 289 12.76 -9.90 4.62
CA MET A 289 12.56 -10.47 3.29
C MET A 289 13.68 -10.05 2.35
N MET A 290 13.99 -10.91 1.41
CA MET A 290 14.90 -10.61 0.32
C MET A 290 14.26 -10.97 -1.01
N PHE A 291 14.14 -9.97 -1.86
CA PHE A 291 13.73 -10.13 -3.25
C PHE A 291 14.96 -10.27 -4.12
N ALA A 292 14.91 -11.13 -5.13
CA ALA A 292 16.04 -11.36 -6.01
C ALA A 292 15.64 -11.51 -7.48
N ARG A 293 16.51 -11.04 -8.37
CA ARG A 293 16.45 -11.31 -9.81
C ARG A 293 17.50 -12.35 -10.19
N ASN A 294 17.06 -13.48 -10.75
CA ASN A 294 17.91 -14.62 -11.12
C ASN A 294 18.84 -15.08 -9.97
N ILE A 295 18.48 -14.80 -8.71
CA ILE A 295 19.28 -15.08 -7.49
C ILE A 295 20.65 -14.35 -7.48
N ILE A 296 20.84 -13.32 -8.32
CA ILE A 296 22.12 -12.58 -8.41
C ILE A 296 21.98 -11.18 -7.81
N TYR A 297 20.90 -10.49 -8.14
CA TYR A 297 20.66 -9.11 -7.68
C TYR A 297 19.61 -9.13 -6.59
N THR A 298 20.01 -8.83 -5.36
CA THR A 298 19.15 -8.93 -4.18
C THR A 298 18.81 -7.55 -3.62
N GLN A 299 17.57 -7.38 -3.19
CA GLN A 299 17.09 -6.20 -2.49
C GLN A 299 16.47 -6.64 -1.17
N LYS A 300 16.92 -6.02 -0.08
CA LYS A 300 16.38 -6.28 1.26
C LYS A 300 15.12 -5.46 1.50
N PHE A 301 14.16 -6.09 2.17
CA PHE A 301 12.94 -5.48 2.64
C PHE A 301 12.74 -5.87 4.11
N THR A 302 13.01 -4.92 4.99
CA THR A 302 13.08 -5.14 6.44
C THR A 302 12.40 -3.98 7.16
N PRO A 303 11.50 -4.27 8.13
CA PRO A 303 10.89 -5.59 8.38
C PRO A 303 9.93 -6.01 7.25
N GLY A 304 9.83 -7.31 7.00
CA GLY A 304 8.88 -7.87 6.04
C GLY A 304 7.43 -7.70 6.50
N ASP A 305 6.50 -7.71 5.54
CA ASP A 305 5.06 -7.59 5.79
C ASP A 305 4.28 -8.54 4.89
N ASP A 306 3.07 -8.91 5.32
CA ASP A 306 2.17 -9.70 4.50
C ASP A 306 1.76 -8.90 3.26
N ILE A 307 1.89 -9.48 2.07
CA ILE A 307 1.64 -8.78 0.79
C ILE A 307 0.44 -9.43 0.10
N PRO A 308 -0.74 -8.75 0.08
CA PRO A 308 -1.98 -9.31 -0.45
C PRO A 308 -2.04 -9.33 -1.98
N ASP A 309 -1.31 -8.44 -2.63
CA ASP A 309 -1.13 -8.43 -4.09
C ASP A 309 0.33 -8.07 -4.40
N MET A 310 1.11 -9.06 -4.79
CA MET A 310 2.51 -8.90 -5.12
C MET A 310 2.71 -8.04 -6.37
N ALA A 311 1.81 -8.12 -7.35
CA ALA A 311 1.96 -7.34 -8.56
C ALA A 311 1.76 -5.85 -8.29
N GLU A 312 0.72 -5.53 -7.51
CA GLU A 312 0.44 -4.17 -7.07
C GLU A 312 1.51 -3.65 -6.09
N PHE A 313 1.97 -4.48 -5.15
CA PHE A 313 3.03 -4.14 -4.21
C PHE A 313 4.32 -3.73 -4.92
N MET A 314 4.72 -4.49 -5.94
CA MET A 314 5.94 -4.19 -6.69
C MET A 314 5.78 -2.89 -7.50
N ILE A 315 4.59 -2.60 -8.03
CA ILE A 315 4.32 -1.29 -8.66
C ILE A 315 4.33 -0.16 -7.62
N ALA A 316 3.81 -0.44 -6.42
CA ALA A 316 3.74 0.49 -5.31
C ALA A 316 5.14 0.82 -4.75
N ASN A 317 6.08 -0.11 -4.76
CA ASN A 317 7.34 0.00 -4.02
C ASN A 317 8.56 -0.19 -4.93
N PRO A 318 8.90 0.82 -5.77
CA PRO A 318 10.00 0.72 -6.75
C PRO A 318 11.37 0.58 -6.10
N ASN A 319 11.55 0.96 -4.83
CA ASN A 319 12.76 0.69 -4.07
C ASN A 319 13.03 -0.81 -3.88
N VAL A 320 11.98 -1.64 -3.89
CA VAL A 320 12.09 -3.11 -3.87
C VAL A 320 12.05 -3.67 -5.29
N ALA A 321 11.27 -3.03 -6.16
CA ALA A 321 10.88 -3.48 -7.47
C ALA A 321 11.46 -2.64 -8.62
N ASP A 322 12.67 -2.10 -8.51
CA ASP A 322 13.24 -1.19 -9.52
C ASP A 322 13.50 -1.93 -10.86
N GLY A 323 14.55 -1.63 -11.60
CA GLY A 323 14.94 -2.34 -12.83
C GLY A 323 15.03 -3.88 -12.71
N ILE A 324 14.88 -4.44 -11.51
CA ILE A 324 14.52 -5.83 -11.28
C ILE A 324 13.17 -6.17 -11.94
N TRP A 325 12.07 -5.49 -11.57
CA TRP A 325 10.68 -5.82 -11.92
C TRP A 325 10.26 -5.43 -13.34
N TYR A 326 10.82 -4.33 -13.86
CA TYR A 326 10.40 -3.71 -15.11
C TYR A 326 11.30 -4.01 -16.31
N ASN A 327 12.38 -4.77 -16.15
CA ASN A 327 13.26 -5.09 -17.28
C ASN A 327 12.65 -6.22 -18.14
N TYR A 328 11.87 -5.82 -19.14
CA TYR A 328 11.11 -6.67 -20.06
C TYR A 328 11.79 -6.85 -21.41
N ASP A 329 13.10 -7.13 -21.43
CA ASP A 329 13.75 -7.48 -22.69
C ASP A 329 13.29 -8.90 -23.11
N PRO A 330 12.67 -9.06 -24.29
CA PRO A 330 12.19 -10.35 -24.78
C PRO A 330 13.30 -11.38 -25.02
N HIS A 331 14.58 -10.98 -25.04
CA HIS A 331 15.72 -11.86 -25.24
C HIS A 331 16.25 -12.48 -23.94
N TYR A 332 15.83 -12.01 -22.77
CA TYR A 332 16.32 -12.49 -21.48
C TYR A 332 15.20 -13.13 -20.65
N GLU A 333 15.41 -14.39 -20.28
CA GLU A 333 14.60 -15.04 -19.25
C GLU A 333 14.96 -14.46 -17.88
N VAL A 334 13.94 -13.97 -17.17
CA VAL A 334 14.11 -13.34 -15.86
C VAL A 334 13.16 -14.00 -14.87
N ASP A 335 13.74 -14.56 -13.81
CA ASP A 335 13.04 -15.16 -12.70
C ASP A 335 13.14 -14.29 -11.45
N PHE A 336 11.99 -14.08 -10.83
CA PHE A 336 11.83 -13.30 -9.61
C PHE A 336 11.68 -14.23 -8.43
N HIS A 337 12.55 -14.06 -7.45
CA HIS A 337 12.60 -14.90 -6.28
C HIS A 337 12.39 -14.08 -5.01
N VAL A 338 11.85 -14.74 -4.00
CA VAL A 338 11.73 -14.20 -2.65
C VAL A 338 12.23 -15.26 -1.66
N LYS A 339 12.84 -14.80 -0.57
CA LYS A 339 13.12 -15.62 0.61
C LYS A 339 12.94 -14.80 1.88
N VAL A 340 12.90 -15.49 3.01
CA VAL A 340 13.02 -14.90 4.34
C VAL A 340 14.34 -15.37 4.97
N GLU A 341 15.13 -14.44 5.48
CA GLU A 341 16.43 -14.75 6.12
C GLU A 341 16.23 -15.59 7.39
N MET A 342 17.09 -16.59 7.60
CA MET A 342 17.13 -17.31 8.87
C MET A 342 17.63 -16.40 9.99
N SER A 343 17.05 -16.54 11.19
CA SER A 343 17.69 -16.05 12.42
C SER A 343 18.07 -17.25 13.28
N GLY A 344 19.36 -17.39 13.58
CA GLY A 344 19.88 -18.52 14.35
C GLY A 344 19.25 -18.63 15.74
N ALA A 345 19.00 -17.51 16.42
CA ALA A 345 18.33 -17.48 17.71
C ALA A 345 16.88 -18.00 17.67
N CYS A 346 16.25 -17.93 16.49
CA CYS A 346 14.86 -18.36 16.32
C CYS A 346 14.72 -19.80 15.84
N PHE A 347 15.81 -20.41 15.35
CA PHE A 347 15.78 -21.78 14.88
C PHE A 347 15.63 -22.78 16.03
N ASN A 348 16.25 -22.49 17.17
CA ASN A 348 16.20 -23.32 18.38
C ASN A 348 15.12 -22.87 19.37
N CYS A 349 14.31 -21.87 19.02
CA CYS A 349 13.26 -21.38 19.91
C CYS A 349 12.15 -22.43 20.01
N SER A 350 11.73 -22.77 21.22
CA SER A 350 10.67 -23.74 21.48
C SER A 350 9.40 -23.38 20.71
N GLU A 351 8.89 -24.31 19.89
CA GLU A 351 7.67 -24.06 19.08
C GLU A 351 6.40 -23.90 19.93
N THR A 352 6.41 -24.44 21.14
CA THR A 352 5.25 -24.38 22.04
C THR A 352 5.39 -23.25 23.04
N ASN A 353 6.60 -23.04 23.57
CA ASN A 353 6.84 -22.23 24.76
C ASN A 353 7.61 -20.94 24.47
N GLY A 354 8.19 -20.80 23.27
CA GLY A 354 8.93 -19.64 22.83
C GLY A 354 8.23 -18.94 21.67
N VAL A 355 8.60 -17.67 21.45
CA VAL A 355 8.20 -16.87 20.30
C VAL A 355 9.44 -16.15 19.79
N CYS A 356 9.74 -16.30 18.50
CA CYS A 356 10.82 -15.54 17.89
C CYS A 356 10.40 -14.09 17.68
N TYR A 357 11.00 -13.16 18.43
CA TYR A 357 10.78 -11.73 18.30
C TYR A 357 12.10 -11.01 17.98
N THR A 358 12.15 -10.27 16.86
CA THR A 358 13.32 -9.47 16.43
C THR A 358 14.67 -10.23 16.45
N GLY A 359 14.64 -11.54 16.18
CA GLY A 359 15.85 -12.37 16.21
C GLY A 359 16.30 -12.79 17.61
N SER A 360 15.40 -12.83 18.59
CA SER A 360 15.60 -13.43 19.92
C SER A 360 14.41 -14.34 20.26
N CYS A 361 14.64 -15.37 21.07
CA CYS A 361 13.56 -16.24 21.57
C CYS A 361 12.98 -15.63 22.85
N LEU A 362 11.72 -15.23 22.80
CA LEU A 362 10.96 -14.71 23.94
C LEU A 362 10.13 -15.83 24.55
N CYS A 363 10.32 -16.11 25.84
CA CYS A 363 9.61 -17.19 26.50
C CYS A 363 8.21 -16.78 26.94
N LYS A 364 7.24 -17.66 26.68
CA LYS A 364 5.88 -17.52 27.21
C LYS A 364 5.89 -17.67 28.72
N THR A 365 4.88 -17.08 29.36
CA THR A 365 4.66 -17.14 30.80
C THR A 365 4.80 -18.57 31.33
N GLY A 366 5.66 -18.75 32.34
CA GLY A 366 5.95 -20.05 32.95
C GLY A 366 7.17 -20.78 32.36
N PHE A 367 7.86 -20.20 31.38
CA PHE A 367 9.07 -20.77 30.78
C PHE A 367 10.23 -19.77 30.77
N THR A 368 11.46 -20.29 30.71
CA THR A 368 12.72 -19.54 30.74
C THR A 368 13.82 -20.25 29.94
N GLY A 369 15.01 -19.67 29.93
CA GLY A 369 16.18 -20.14 29.19
C GLY A 369 16.26 -19.57 27.78
N ASP A 370 17.42 -19.76 27.13
CA ASP A 370 17.71 -19.19 25.79
C ASP A 370 16.78 -19.74 24.68
N TYR A 371 16.16 -20.89 24.94
CA TYR A 371 15.30 -21.62 24.00
C TYR A 371 13.87 -21.82 24.50
N CYS A 372 13.55 -21.39 25.73
CA CYS A 372 12.23 -21.52 26.35
C CYS A 372 11.76 -22.96 26.62
N ASP A 373 12.70 -23.88 26.85
CA ASP A 373 12.39 -25.28 27.17
C ASP A 373 12.34 -25.55 28.67
N ASP A 374 12.82 -24.62 29.51
CA ASP A 374 12.89 -24.77 30.96
C ASP A 374 11.65 -24.15 31.63
N PRO A 375 10.91 -24.89 32.47
CA PRO A 375 9.83 -24.30 33.28
C PRO A 375 10.40 -23.41 34.40
N VAL A 376 9.66 -22.36 34.76
CA VAL A 376 10.00 -21.42 35.86
C VAL A 376 9.62 -21.97 37.22
#